data_AF-A0A449AYL7-F1
#
_entry.id   AF-A0A449AYL7-F1
#
_cell.length_a   1.000
_cell.length_b   1.000
_cell.length_c   1.000
_cell.angle_alpha   90.00
_cell.angle_beta   90.00
_cell.angle_gamma   90.00
#
_symmetry.space_group_name_H-M   'P 1'
#
loop_
_entity.id
_entity.type
_entity.pdbx_description
1 polymer ?
#
loop_
_entity_poly.entity_id
_entity_poly.type
_entity_poly.pdbx_seq_one_letter_code
_entity_poly.pdbx_strand_id
1 'polypeptide(L)'
;MANLLKGICDSCKKPYEYLYGDIELTIQLKFFLNTISSKQINLLDKTKFDNFYRNYIEQQMSQMGEFSEERINKTLDNLYQDILSALTSEEQELLKRNILMDSLVTIVPMYDQTKVGTDEAKVIFSQFLRLNFLGGKTYQREFKNHQIITTSEDQRFMLCPKEETHTVRILFEEKI
;
A
#
# COMPACT_ATOMS: atom_id res chain seq x y z
N MET A 1 6.75 -7.40 4.35
CA MET A 1 6.27 -8.78 4.53
C MET A 1 4.76 -8.69 4.55
N ALA A 2 4.16 -9.29 3.55
CA ALA A 2 2.73 -9.39 3.39
C ALA A 2 2.26 -10.77 3.89
N ASN A 3 1.01 -10.85 4.31
CA ASN A 3 0.37 -12.10 4.70
C ASN A 3 -0.82 -12.32 3.78
N LEU A 4 -0.86 -13.48 3.13
CA LEU A 4 -1.98 -13.95 2.34
C LEU A 4 -2.76 -14.98 3.15
N LEU A 5 -3.98 -14.64 3.52
CA LEU A 5 -4.91 -15.53 4.20
C LEU A 5 -5.90 -16.11 3.19
N LYS A 6 -6.05 -17.43 3.17
CA LYS A 6 -7.03 -18.11 2.32
C LYS A 6 -8.07 -18.79 3.19
N GLY A 7 -9.34 -18.61 2.85
CA GLY A 7 -10.45 -19.13 3.65
C GLY A 7 -11.66 -19.50 2.83
N ILE A 8 -12.64 -20.12 3.49
CA ILE A 8 -13.93 -20.45 2.90
C ILE A 8 -15.06 -19.90 3.77
N CYS A 9 -16.06 -19.27 3.15
CA CYS A 9 -17.24 -18.80 3.85
C CYS A 9 -18.11 -19.98 4.27
N ASP A 10 -18.40 -20.09 5.57
CA ASP A 10 -19.26 -21.14 6.09
C ASP A 10 -20.73 -20.97 5.67
N SER A 11 -21.17 -19.75 5.30
CA SER A 11 -22.52 -19.49 4.80
C SER A 11 -22.64 -19.75 3.29
N CYS A 12 -21.93 -18.98 2.47
CA CYS A 12 -22.08 -19.05 1.01
C CYS A 12 -21.17 -20.07 0.32
N LYS A 13 -20.31 -20.77 1.09
CA LYS A 13 -19.35 -21.80 0.63
C LYS A 13 -18.33 -21.32 -0.42
N LYS A 14 -18.21 -20.00 -0.63
CA LYS A 14 -17.22 -19.42 -1.54
C LYS A 14 -15.84 -19.31 -0.89
N PRO A 15 -14.77 -19.59 -1.63
CA PRO A 15 -13.41 -19.31 -1.20
C PRO A 15 -13.10 -17.82 -1.33
N TYR A 16 -12.26 -17.31 -0.44
CA TYR A 16 -11.77 -15.92 -0.45
C TYR A 16 -10.29 -15.87 -0.10
N GLU A 17 -9.60 -14.87 -0.64
CA GLU A 17 -8.21 -14.56 -0.36
C GLU A 17 -8.11 -13.14 0.19
N TYR A 18 -7.31 -12.95 1.23
CA TYR A 18 -7.13 -11.68 1.93
C TYR A 18 -5.64 -11.38 2.03
N LEU A 19 -5.19 -10.28 1.42
CA LEU A 19 -3.81 -9.84 1.46
C LEU A 19 -3.67 -8.64 2.40
N TYR A 20 -2.80 -8.76 3.39
CA TYR A 20 -2.45 -7.69 4.32
C TYR A 20 -0.94 -7.41 4.28
N GLY A 21 -0.55 -6.17 4.59
CA GLY A 21 0.84 -5.82 4.85
C GLY A 21 1.58 -5.24 3.65
N ASP A 22 2.90 -5.48 3.60
CA ASP A 22 3.80 -4.75 2.71
C ASP A 22 4.28 -5.59 1.52
N ILE A 23 3.86 -5.17 0.33
CA ILE A 23 4.42 -5.60 -0.97
C ILE A 23 5.51 -4.62 -1.43
N GLU A 24 6.28 -4.99 -2.46
CA GLU A 24 7.42 -4.19 -2.97
C GLU A 24 7.08 -2.71 -3.20
N LEU A 25 6.00 -2.39 -3.92
CA LEU A 25 5.58 -1.01 -4.17
C LEU A 25 5.28 -0.26 -2.86
N THR A 26 4.65 -0.92 -1.90
CA THR A 26 4.38 -0.35 -0.57
C THR A 26 5.67 -0.09 0.20
N ILE A 27 6.68 -0.96 0.08
CA ILE A 27 8.00 -0.78 0.69
C ILE A 27 8.70 0.45 0.09
N GLN A 28 8.68 0.59 -1.23
CA GLN A 28 9.26 1.74 -1.93
C GLN A 28 8.57 3.05 -1.53
N LEU A 29 7.23 3.07 -1.49
CA LEU A 29 6.47 4.25 -1.06
C LEU A 29 6.71 4.58 0.42
N LYS A 30 6.80 3.57 1.30
CA LYS A 30 7.18 3.77 2.71
C LYS A 30 8.55 4.42 2.82
N PHE A 31 9.55 3.90 2.11
CA PHE A 31 10.89 4.47 2.14
C PHE A 31 10.91 5.93 1.65
N PHE A 32 10.16 6.21 0.58
CA PHE A 32 9.98 7.56 0.05
C PHE A 32 9.37 8.51 1.10
N LEU A 33 8.22 8.18 1.68
CA LEU A 33 7.53 9.02 2.67
C LEU A 33 8.31 9.13 3.99
N ASN A 34 8.98 8.07 4.42
CA ASN A 34 9.88 8.10 5.57
C ASN A 34 11.08 9.02 5.32
N THR A 35 11.57 9.11 4.09
CA THR A 35 12.64 10.03 3.75
C THR A 35 12.15 11.48 3.76
N ILE A 36 10.97 11.75 3.21
CA ILE A 36 10.35 13.08 3.29
C ILE A 36 10.19 13.50 4.76
N SER A 37 9.65 12.64 5.62
CA SER A 37 9.42 12.98 7.04
C SER A 37 10.70 13.05 7.88
N SER A 38 11.67 12.17 7.67
CA SER A 38 12.90 12.18 8.47
C SER A 38 13.89 13.26 8.03
N LYS A 39 13.98 13.55 6.72
CA LYS A 39 14.95 14.52 6.17
C LYS A 39 14.34 15.86 5.81
N GLN A 40 13.01 15.96 5.79
CA GLN A 40 12.28 17.19 5.43
C GLN A 40 12.65 17.70 4.03
N ILE A 41 12.85 16.76 3.09
CA ILE A 41 13.19 17.04 1.69
C ILE A 41 11.96 16.79 0.82
N ASN A 42 11.66 17.71 -0.10
CA ASN A 42 10.63 17.50 -1.11
C ASN A 42 11.12 16.55 -2.20
N LEU A 43 10.81 15.25 -2.07
CA LEU A 43 11.15 14.23 -3.07
C LEU A 43 10.13 14.13 -4.22
N LEU A 44 9.08 14.97 -4.24
CA LEU A 44 8.21 15.13 -5.42
C LEU A 44 8.84 16.04 -6.49
N ASP A 45 10.00 16.62 -6.19
CA ASP A 45 10.86 17.28 -7.16
C ASP A 45 11.81 16.23 -7.74
N LYS A 46 11.72 15.99 -9.04
CA LYS A 46 12.50 14.95 -9.74
C LYS A 46 14.02 15.14 -9.56
N THR A 47 14.51 16.38 -9.58
CA THR A 47 15.95 16.63 -9.38
C THR A 47 16.38 16.29 -7.96
N LYS A 48 15.57 16.62 -6.95
CA LYS A 48 15.85 16.23 -5.56
C LYS A 48 15.75 14.73 -5.35
N PHE A 49 14.77 14.09 -6.00
CA PHE A 49 14.62 12.64 -6.02
C PHE A 49 15.84 11.96 -6.60
N ASP A 50 16.28 12.35 -7.80
CA ASP A 50 17.41 11.74 -8.51
C ASP A 50 18.69 11.88 -7.69
N ASN A 51 18.97 13.07 -7.16
CA ASN A 51 20.14 13.30 -6.31
C ASN A 51 20.14 12.44 -5.04
N PHE A 52 18.96 12.17 -4.48
CA PHE A 52 18.81 11.35 -3.28
C PHE A 52 18.98 9.85 -3.57
N TYR A 53 18.20 9.35 -4.54
CA TYR A 53 18.11 7.92 -4.82
C TYR A 53 19.27 7.40 -5.66
N ARG A 54 19.96 8.24 -6.42
CA ARG A 54 21.13 7.82 -7.22
C ARG A 54 22.17 7.13 -6.36
N ASN A 55 22.57 7.76 -5.26
CA ASN A 55 23.55 7.17 -4.33
C ASN A 55 23.08 5.81 -3.78
N TYR A 56 21.77 5.67 -3.52
CA TYR A 56 21.18 4.43 -3.01
C TYR A 56 21.21 3.32 -4.07
N ILE A 57 20.83 3.64 -5.32
CA ILE A 57 20.80 2.69 -6.43
C ILE A 57 22.21 2.30 -6.86
N GLU A 58 23.13 3.25 -6.95
CA GLU A 58 24.53 2.99 -7.31
C GLU A 58 25.16 1.98 -6.35
N GLN A 59 24.98 2.15 -5.04
CA GLN A 59 25.49 1.20 -4.04
C GLN A 59 24.93 -0.21 -4.22
N GLN A 60 23.65 -0.35 -4.53
CA GLN A 60 23.00 -1.65 -4.76
C GLN A 60 23.48 -2.30 -6.07
N MET A 61 23.56 -1.53 -7.15
CA MET A 61 23.95 -2.05 -8.47
C MET A 61 25.44 -2.37 -8.57
N SER A 62 26.31 -1.62 -7.89
CA SER A 62 27.74 -1.94 -7.80
C SER A 62 27.99 -3.29 -7.14
N GLN A 63 27.15 -3.72 -6.18
CA GLN A 63 27.26 -5.04 -5.55
C GLN A 63 26.85 -6.18 -6.49
N MET A 64 26.02 -5.90 -7.51
CA MET A 64 25.53 -6.89 -8.47
C MET A 64 26.36 -6.95 -9.76
N GLY A 65 27.35 -6.06 -9.93
CA GLY A 65 28.19 -5.99 -11.14
C GLY A 65 27.48 -5.44 -12.38
N GLU A 66 26.31 -4.82 -12.21
CA GLU A 66 25.42 -4.38 -13.29
C GLU A 66 25.49 -2.87 -13.55
N PHE A 67 26.68 -2.27 -13.50
CA PHE A 67 26.86 -0.83 -13.46
C PHE A 67 26.90 -0.19 -14.86
N SER A 68 25.80 0.48 -15.26
CA SER A 68 25.81 1.45 -16.37
C SER A 68 24.93 2.66 -16.04
N GLU A 69 25.37 3.86 -16.43
CA GLU A 69 24.62 5.11 -16.18
C GLU A 69 23.21 5.08 -16.78
N GLU A 70 23.08 4.52 -17.99
CA GLU A 70 21.78 4.35 -18.65
C GLU A 70 20.82 3.52 -17.82
N ARG A 71 21.29 2.41 -17.25
CA ARG A 71 20.47 1.52 -16.42
C ARG A 71 20.09 2.19 -15.11
N ILE A 72 21.00 2.92 -14.47
CA ILE A 72 20.71 3.68 -13.24
C ILE A 72 19.61 4.72 -13.51
N ASN A 73 19.74 5.50 -14.58
CA ASN A 73 18.76 6.52 -14.94
C ASN A 73 17.38 5.90 -15.22
N LYS A 74 17.34 4.78 -15.96
CA LYS A 74 16.10 4.06 -16.21
C LYS A 74 15.45 3.52 -14.93
N THR A 75 16.24 2.98 -14.00
CA THR A 75 15.74 2.51 -12.70
C THR A 75 15.17 3.67 -11.88
N LEU A 76 15.86 4.82 -11.85
CA LEU A 76 15.39 6.04 -11.17
C LEU A 76 14.07 6.54 -11.75
N ASP A 77 13.94 6.55 -13.07
CA ASP A 77 12.73 6.99 -13.76
C ASP A 77 11.56 6.07 -13.47
N ASN A 78 11.75 4.76 -13.58
CA ASN A 78 10.72 3.78 -13.25
C ASN A 78 10.27 3.92 -11.79
N LEU A 79 11.22 3.93 -10.85
CA LEU A 79 10.91 4.07 -9.42
C LEU A 79 10.14 5.35 -9.12
N TYR A 80 10.53 6.46 -9.75
CA TYR A 80 9.84 7.74 -9.58
C TYR A 80 8.40 7.68 -10.09
N GLN A 81 8.18 7.11 -11.28
CA GLN A 81 6.85 6.95 -11.85
C GLN A 81 5.98 6.01 -11.01
N ASP A 82 6.53 4.89 -10.56
CA ASP A 82 5.84 3.91 -9.72
C ASP A 82 5.36 4.56 -8.42
N ILE A 83 6.24 5.30 -7.73
CA ILE A 83 5.90 6.03 -6.50
C ILE A 83 4.81 7.08 -6.76
N LEU A 84 4.96 7.90 -7.80
CA LEU A 84 3.96 8.94 -8.09
C LEU A 84 2.62 8.35 -8.51
N SER A 85 2.61 7.24 -9.23
CA SER A 85 1.38 6.55 -9.63
C SER A 85 0.61 5.97 -8.44
N ALA A 86 1.32 5.65 -7.35
CA ALA A 86 0.71 5.19 -6.10
C ALA A 86 0.06 6.32 -5.28
N LEU A 87 0.31 7.58 -5.64
CA LEU A 87 -0.23 8.77 -4.97
C LEU A 87 -1.24 9.50 -5.87
N THR A 88 -2.41 9.80 -5.33
CA THR A 88 -3.38 10.69 -5.96
C THR A 88 -2.84 12.12 -6.05
N SER A 89 -3.38 12.92 -6.97
CA SER A 89 -3.00 14.33 -7.10
C SER A 89 -3.22 15.13 -5.81
N GLU A 90 -4.26 14.80 -5.04
CA GLU A 90 -4.52 15.43 -3.74
C GLU A 90 -3.41 15.12 -2.74
N GLU A 91 -3.02 13.85 -2.62
CA GLU A 91 -1.95 13.41 -1.72
C GLU A 91 -0.61 14.05 -2.08
N GLN A 92 -0.30 14.15 -3.37
CA GLN A 92 0.89 14.85 -3.84
C GLN A 92 0.84 16.33 -3.46
N GLU A 93 -0.29 17.02 -3.61
CA GLU A 93 -0.44 18.42 -3.20
C GLU A 93 -0.33 18.61 -1.68
N LEU A 94 -0.87 17.67 -0.89
CA LEU A 94 -0.72 17.69 0.57
C LEU A 94 0.74 17.58 0.98
N LEU A 95 1.50 16.68 0.36
CA LEU A 95 2.93 16.49 0.61
C LEU A 95 3.78 17.70 0.21
N LYS A 96 3.39 18.45 -0.83
CA LYS A 96 4.10 19.69 -1.23
C LYS A 96 3.88 20.84 -0.24
N ARG A 97 2.67 20.95 0.33
CA ARG A 97 2.23 22.13 1.08
C ARG A 97 2.44 22.02 2.59
N ASN A 98 2.61 20.81 3.10
CA ASN A 98 2.62 20.54 4.53
C ASN A 98 3.89 19.78 4.93
N ILE A 99 4.33 19.99 6.16
CA ILE A 99 5.44 19.24 6.74
C ILE A 99 4.90 17.88 7.20
N LEU A 100 5.35 16.80 6.54
CA LEU A 100 5.01 15.43 6.90
C LEU A 100 5.79 15.03 8.17
N MET A 101 5.07 14.57 9.19
CA MET A 101 5.64 14.09 10.46
C MET A 101 5.80 12.58 10.45
N ASP A 102 4.76 11.87 10.02
CA ASP A 102 4.79 10.42 9.88
C ASP A 102 3.80 9.98 8.79
N SER A 103 3.91 8.70 8.40
CA SER A 103 3.00 8.08 7.46
C SER A 103 2.77 6.62 7.78
N LEU A 104 1.61 6.10 7.38
CA LEU A 104 1.29 4.69 7.36
C LEU A 104 0.87 4.31 5.95
N VAL A 105 1.59 3.35 5.36
CA VAL A 105 1.23 2.72 4.10
C VAL A 105 1.06 1.22 4.36
N THR A 106 0.02 0.59 3.83
CA THR A 106 -0.13 -0.87 3.88
C THR A 106 -1.10 -1.32 2.80
N ILE A 107 -1.03 -2.57 2.38
CA ILE A 107 -2.13 -3.19 1.65
C ILE A 107 -3.21 -3.62 2.63
N VAL A 108 -4.46 -3.36 2.26
CA VAL A 108 -5.66 -3.83 2.96
C VAL A 108 -6.59 -4.52 1.96
N PRO A 109 -7.24 -5.63 2.34
CA PRO A 109 -8.32 -6.19 1.58
C PRO A 109 -9.60 -5.40 1.84
N MET A 110 -10.38 -5.21 0.79
CA MET A 110 -11.64 -4.51 0.81
C MET A 110 -12.64 -5.16 -0.15
N TYR A 111 -13.90 -4.74 -0.10
CA TYR A 111 -14.94 -5.16 -1.02
C TYR A 111 -15.81 -3.99 -1.43
N ASP A 112 -16.40 -4.09 -2.63
CA ASP A 112 -17.37 -3.12 -3.14
C ASP A 112 -18.73 -3.35 -2.46
N GLN A 113 -19.16 -2.37 -1.67
CA GLN A 113 -20.43 -2.39 -0.93
C GLN A 113 -21.64 -2.47 -1.87
N THR A 114 -21.51 -2.00 -3.12
CA THR A 114 -22.60 -2.07 -4.11
C THR A 114 -22.84 -3.49 -4.64
N LYS A 115 -21.92 -4.42 -4.36
CA LYS A 115 -21.98 -5.82 -4.82
C LYS A 115 -22.39 -6.80 -3.72
N VAL A 116 -22.63 -6.33 -2.50
CA VAL A 116 -23.09 -7.16 -1.36
C VAL A 116 -24.36 -7.93 -1.72
N GLY A 117 -24.47 -9.17 -1.27
CA GLY A 117 -25.57 -10.09 -1.59
C GLY A 117 -25.52 -10.69 -3.00
N THR A 118 -24.67 -10.18 -3.90
CA THR A 118 -24.55 -10.69 -5.27
C THR A 118 -23.42 -11.72 -5.41
N ASP A 119 -23.44 -12.48 -6.50
CA ASP A 119 -22.34 -13.39 -6.81
C ASP A 119 -21.07 -12.69 -7.30
N GLU A 120 -21.15 -11.39 -7.59
CA GLU A 120 -20.05 -10.54 -8.00
C GLU A 120 -19.22 -10.00 -6.83
N ALA A 121 -19.71 -10.15 -5.58
CA ALA A 121 -18.98 -9.74 -4.39
C ALA A 121 -17.62 -10.45 -4.27
N LYS A 122 -16.55 -9.66 -4.32
CA LYS A 122 -15.16 -10.15 -4.32
C LYS A 122 -14.32 -9.33 -3.36
N VAL A 123 -13.25 -9.96 -2.88
CA VAL A 123 -12.17 -9.26 -2.19
C VAL A 123 -11.28 -8.61 -3.25
N ILE A 124 -10.95 -7.35 -3.04
CA ILE A 124 -9.95 -6.61 -3.81
C ILE A 124 -8.90 -6.07 -2.85
N PHE A 125 -7.68 -5.86 -3.32
CA PHE A 125 -6.59 -5.36 -2.51
C PHE A 125 -6.28 -3.93 -2.90
N SER A 126 -6.17 -3.06 -1.92
CA SER A 126 -5.89 -1.65 -2.14
C SER A 126 -4.84 -1.13 -1.18
N GLN A 127 -4.09 -0.13 -1.62
CA GLN A 127 -3.11 0.53 -0.79
C GLN A 127 -3.82 1.55 0.12
N PHE A 128 -3.80 1.28 1.41
CA PHE A 128 -4.16 2.23 2.45
C PHE A 128 -3.01 3.21 2.69
N LEU A 129 -3.37 4.50 2.77
CA LEU A 129 -2.44 5.58 3.07
C LEU A 129 -3.02 6.47 4.17
N ARG A 130 -2.21 6.75 5.19
CA ARG A 130 -2.47 7.80 6.18
C ARG A 130 -1.24 8.68 6.29
N LEU A 131 -1.43 9.99 6.24
CA LEU A 131 -0.39 11.00 6.33
C LEU A 131 -0.68 11.91 7.54
N ASN A 132 0.29 12.03 8.44
CA ASN A 132 0.18 12.91 9.60
C ASN A 132 1.11 14.11 9.39
N PHE A 133 0.55 15.31 9.44
CA PHE A 133 1.27 16.56 9.20
C PHE A 133 1.46 17.36 10.49
N LEU A 134 2.45 18.26 10.46
CA LEU A 134 2.71 19.19 11.56
C LEU A 134 1.44 20.00 11.89
N GLY A 135 1.16 20.17 13.18
CA GLY A 135 -0.06 20.85 13.66
C GLY A 135 -1.28 19.93 13.80
N GLY A 136 -1.11 18.61 13.69
CA GLY A 136 -2.16 17.64 13.99
C GLY A 136 -3.14 17.35 12.84
N LYS A 137 -2.88 17.90 11.65
CA LYS A 137 -3.69 17.61 10.46
C LYS A 137 -3.38 16.18 9.99
N THR A 138 -4.41 15.34 9.95
CA THR A 138 -4.34 13.96 9.46
C THR A 138 -5.09 13.84 8.15
N TYR A 139 -4.48 13.21 7.15
CA TYR A 139 -5.14 12.74 5.94
C TYR A 139 -5.21 11.22 5.95
N GLN A 140 -6.33 10.67 5.54
CA GLN A 140 -6.50 9.24 5.34
C GLN A 140 -7.17 9.02 3.99
N ARG A 141 -6.62 8.11 3.18
CA ARG A 141 -7.18 7.75 1.89
C ARG A 141 -8.57 7.15 2.08
N GLU A 142 -9.54 7.71 1.37
CA GLU A 142 -10.92 7.26 1.36
C GLU A 142 -11.18 6.32 0.18
N PHE A 143 -11.98 5.28 0.41
CA PHE A 143 -12.38 4.33 -0.63
C PHE A 143 -13.89 4.41 -0.84
N LYS A 144 -14.31 5.23 -1.81
CA LYS A 144 -15.73 5.41 -2.12
C LYS A 144 -16.38 4.07 -2.50
N ASN A 145 -17.52 3.76 -1.87
CA ASN A 145 -18.28 2.51 -2.04
C ASN A 145 -17.53 1.24 -1.65
N HIS A 146 -16.43 1.33 -0.92
CA HIS A 146 -15.68 0.16 -0.50
C HIS A 146 -15.46 0.15 1.00
N GLN A 147 -15.42 -1.06 1.54
CA GLN A 147 -15.19 -1.28 2.97
C GLN A 147 -14.01 -2.21 3.18
N ILE A 148 -13.14 -1.82 4.12
CA ILE A 148 -12.00 -2.64 4.54
C ILE A 148 -12.54 -3.88 5.26
N ILE A 149 -12.05 -5.04 4.87
CA ILE A 149 -12.40 -6.31 5.48
C ILE A 149 -11.68 -6.41 6.82
N THR A 150 -12.44 -6.74 7.85
CA THR A 150 -11.94 -6.93 9.21
C THR A 150 -11.97 -8.40 9.62
N THR A 151 -11.20 -8.72 10.65
CA THR A 151 -11.28 -9.99 11.36
C THR A 151 -12.35 -9.89 12.46
N SER A 152 -12.91 -11.03 12.86
CA SER A 152 -13.70 -11.12 14.08
C SER A 152 -12.87 -10.76 15.31
N GLU A 153 -13.53 -10.46 16.43
CA GLU A 153 -12.85 -10.10 17.69
C GLU A 153 -11.95 -11.22 18.20
N ASP A 154 -12.34 -12.48 17.99
CA ASP A 154 -11.53 -13.67 18.33
C ASP A 154 -10.49 -14.03 17.27
N GLN A 155 -10.40 -13.24 16.19
CA GLN A 155 -9.48 -13.40 15.06
C GLN A 155 -9.58 -14.73 14.31
N ARG A 156 -10.68 -15.49 14.49
CA ARG A 156 -10.86 -16.79 13.83
C ARG A 156 -11.54 -16.70 12.47
N PHE A 157 -12.31 -15.64 12.24
CA PHE A 157 -13.11 -15.46 11.04
C PHE A 157 -12.81 -14.14 10.34
N MET A 158 -12.79 -14.17 9.02
CA MET A 158 -12.75 -12.99 8.17
C MET A 158 -14.16 -12.60 7.75
N LEU A 159 -14.37 -11.31 7.53
CA LEU A 159 -15.61 -10.80 6.95
C LEU A 159 -15.82 -11.38 5.54
N CYS A 160 -17.01 -11.94 5.30
CA CYS A 160 -17.42 -12.37 3.96
C CYS A 160 -17.93 -11.16 3.17
N PRO A 161 -17.38 -10.86 1.97
CA PRO A 161 -17.82 -9.71 1.19
C PRO A 161 -19.23 -9.87 0.59
N LYS A 162 -19.73 -11.12 0.48
CA LYS A 162 -21.10 -11.38 0.00
C LYS A 162 -22.14 -11.22 1.10
N GLU A 163 -21.83 -11.74 2.29
CA GLU A 163 -22.79 -11.84 3.40
C GLU A 163 -22.64 -10.73 4.45
N GLU A 164 -21.55 -9.95 4.39
CA GLU A 164 -21.22 -8.88 5.35
C GLU A 164 -21.17 -9.35 6.82
N THR A 165 -20.79 -10.61 7.02
CA THR A 165 -20.65 -11.23 8.35
C THR A 165 -19.33 -11.98 8.45
N HIS A 166 -18.76 -12.06 9.67
CA HIS A 166 -17.52 -12.80 9.94
C HIS A 166 -17.76 -14.31 9.93
N THR A 167 -17.85 -14.87 8.72
CA THR A 167 -18.18 -16.28 8.48
C THR A 167 -17.13 -17.00 7.65
N VAL A 168 -16.06 -16.31 7.25
CA VAL A 168 -14.98 -16.92 6.46
C VAL A 168 -13.93 -17.49 7.39
N ARG A 169 -13.91 -18.82 7.49
CA ARG A 169 -12.91 -19.55 8.27
C ARG A 169 -11.59 -19.58 7.52
N ILE A 170 -10.52 -19.13 8.18
CA ILE A 170 -9.16 -19.18 7.62
C ILE A 170 -8.71 -20.65 7.58
N LEU A 171 -8.22 -21.08 6.42
CA LEU A 171 -7.71 -22.44 6.19
C LEU A 171 -6.18 -22.45 6.09
N PHE A 172 -5.60 -21.37 5.58
CA PHE A 172 -4.17 -21.26 5.32
C PHE A 172 -3.70 -19.81 5.46
N GLU A 173 -2.47 -19.66 5.94
CA GLU A 173 -1.75 -18.38 6.00
C GLU A 173 -0.37 -18.56 5.33
N GLU A 174 -0.08 -17.67 4.40
CA GLU A 174 1.19 -17.61 3.67
C GLU A 174 1.89 -16.29 3.96
N LYS A 175 3.17 -16.34 4.32
CA LYS A 175 4.01 -15.13 4.38
C LYS A 175 4.64 -14.90 3.00
N ILE A 176 4.46 -13.69 2.48
CA ILE A 176 4.95 -13.22 1.19
C ILE A 176 5.93 -12.06 1.39
#